data_AF-A0A0J6WA10-F1
#
_entry.id   AF-A0A0J6WA10-F1
#
_cell.length_a   1.000
_cell.length_b   1.000
_cell.length_c   1.000
_cell.angle_alpha   90.00
_cell.angle_beta   90.00
_cell.angle_gamma   90.00
#
_symmetry.space_group_name_H-M   'P 1'
#
loop_
_entity.id
_entity.type
_entity.pdbx_description
1 polymer ?
#
loop_
_entity_poly.entity_id
_entity_poly.type
_entity_poly.pdbx_seq_one_letter_code
_entity_poly.pdbx_strand_id
1 'polypeptide(L)'
;MTTQAGAAVATAAQQPPTPKTVKARRNWGDVLLRVVAGLVLLYLFLPIFVIILFSFNNPSGKFNYSWQGFTLNNWAHPFKYPPLTEALKLSLNVAAVSTAVALVLGTLVAIALVRHFALSGSTRR
;
A
#
# COMPACT_ATOMS: atom_id res chain seq x y z
N MET A 1 -65.70 3.31 -28.46
CA MET A 1 -65.37 3.36 -27.02
C MET A 1 -63.99 2.74 -26.77
N THR A 2 -62.92 3.28 -27.36
CA THR A 2 -61.57 2.67 -27.39
C THR A 2 -60.49 3.55 -26.73
N THR A 3 -60.85 4.62 -26.04
CA THR A 3 -59.90 5.63 -25.54
C THR A 3 -59.40 5.42 -24.11
N GLN A 4 -59.98 4.50 -23.33
CA GLN A 4 -59.52 4.28 -21.93
C GLN A 4 -58.30 3.36 -21.81
N ALA A 5 -58.09 2.43 -22.75
CA ALA A 5 -56.97 1.49 -22.69
C ALA A 5 -55.60 2.16 -22.91
N GLY A 6 -55.53 3.20 -23.77
CA GLY A 6 -54.28 3.92 -24.03
C GLY A 6 -53.80 4.80 -22.87
N ALA A 7 -54.73 5.33 -22.07
CA ALA A 7 -54.41 6.19 -20.93
C ALA A 7 -53.74 5.40 -19.78
N ALA A 8 -54.20 4.18 -19.52
CA ALA A 8 -53.65 3.34 -18.44
C ALA A 8 -52.20 2.88 -18.71
N VAL A 9 -51.85 2.63 -19.98
CA VAL A 9 -50.50 2.18 -20.37
C VAL A 9 -49.50 3.34 -20.31
N ALA A 10 -49.94 4.56 -20.62
CA ALA A 10 -49.12 5.77 -20.49
C ALA A 10 -48.78 6.08 -19.03
N THR A 11 -49.70 5.85 -18.10
CA THR A 11 -49.47 6.04 -16.65
C THR A 11 -48.53 4.99 -16.06
N ALA A 12 -48.60 3.73 -16.51
CA ALA A 12 -47.73 2.66 -16.04
C ALA A 12 -46.25 2.83 -16.45
N ALA A 13 -45.99 3.48 -17.59
CA ALA A 13 -44.64 3.71 -18.11
C ALA A 13 -43.92 4.91 -17.45
N GLN A 14 -44.64 5.75 -16.70
CA GLN A 14 -44.12 6.97 -16.07
C GLN A 14 -43.82 6.81 -14.58
N GLN A 15 -43.95 5.60 -14.03
CA GLN A 15 -43.58 5.36 -12.63
C GLN A 15 -42.05 5.32 -12.54
N PRO A 16 -41.37 6.33 -11.97
CA PRO A 16 -39.92 6.30 -11.84
C PRO A 16 -39.55 5.08 -10.98
N PRO A 17 -38.43 4.40 -11.28
CA PRO A 17 -37.99 3.26 -10.49
C PRO A 17 -37.86 3.69 -9.04
N THR A 18 -38.70 3.14 -8.17
CA THR A 18 -38.63 3.39 -6.72
C THR A 18 -37.23 2.99 -6.24
N PRO A 19 -36.43 3.93 -5.69
CA PRO A 19 -35.09 3.61 -5.25
C PRO A 19 -35.18 2.60 -4.10
N LYS A 20 -34.68 1.39 -4.34
CA LYS A 20 -34.54 0.36 -3.29
C LYS A 20 -33.51 0.86 -2.29
N THR A 21 -33.96 1.47 -1.19
CA THR A 21 -33.09 1.87 -0.10
C THR A 21 -32.54 0.62 0.58
N VAL A 22 -31.30 0.25 0.26
CA VAL A 22 -30.60 -0.83 0.95
C VAL A 22 -30.41 -0.37 2.39
N LYS A 23 -31.18 -0.95 3.32
CA LYS A 23 -31.02 -0.67 4.76
C LYS A 23 -29.62 -1.13 5.17
N ALA A 24 -28.78 -0.20 5.62
CA ALA A 24 -27.46 -0.49 6.13
C ALA A 24 -27.59 -1.44 7.34
N ARG A 25 -27.27 -2.72 7.10
CA ARG A 25 -27.28 -3.76 8.13
C ARG A 25 -26.15 -3.44 9.10
N ARG A 26 -26.51 -2.97 10.30
CA ARG A 26 -25.65 -2.70 11.47
C ARG A 26 -24.25 -3.33 11.34
N ASN A 27 -23.28 -2.50 10.99
CA ASN A 27 -21.94 -2.81 10.47
C ASN A 27 -20.96 -3.43 11.49
N TRP A 28 -21.41 -4.30 12.41
CA TRP A 28 -20.53 -4.93 13.41
C TRP A 28 -19.43 -5.77 12.76
N GLY A 29 -19.73 -6.40 11.62
CA GLY A 29 -18.73 -7.09 10.80
C GLY A 29 -17.64 -6.15 10.32
N ASP A 30 -17.99 -4.96 9.82
CA ASP A 30 -17.00 -3.98 9.36
C ASP A 30 -16.16 -3.43 10.51
N VAL A 31 -16.78 -3.18 11.67
CA VAL A 31 -16.04 -2.75 12.87
C VAL A 31 -15.07 -3.82 13.32
N LEU A 32 -15.52 -5.08 13.40
CA LEU A 32 -14.66 -6.21 13.75
C LEU A 32 -13.51 -6.38 12.76
N LEU A 33 -13.79 -6.35 11.46
CA LEU A 33 -12.77 -6.43 10.40
C LEU A 33 -11.74 -5.31 10.52
N ARG A 34 -12.17 -4.06 10.78
CA ARG A 34 -11.28 -2.92 10.97
C ARG A 34 -10.41 -3.07 12.22
N VAL A 35 -10.99 -3.51 13.33
CA VAL A 35 -10.24 -3.74 14.58
C VAL A 35 -9.22 -4.84 14.38
N VAL A 36 -9.60 -5.98 13.80
CA VAL A 36 -8.68 -7.10 13.53
C VAL A 36 -7.58 -6.66 12.56
N ALA A 37 -7.91 -5.97 11.47
CA ALA A 37 -6.91 -5.44 10.54
C ALA A 37 -5.95 -4.47 11.25
N GLY A 38 -6.46 -3.61 12.12
CA GLY A 38 -5.66 -2.69 12.93
C GLY A 38 -4.72 -3.43 13.91
N LEU A 39 -5.20 -4.48 14.57
CA LEU A 39 -4.38 -5.32 15.46
C LEU A 39 -3.30 -6.09 14.70
N VAL A 40 -3.62 -6.65 13.53
CA VAL A 40 -2.64 -7.32 12.66
C VAL A 40 -1.57 -6.34 12.19
N LEU A 41 -1.98 -5.13 11.79
CA LEU A 41 -1.06 -4.08 11.38
C LEU A 41 -0.16 -3.69 12.57
N LEU A 42 -0.74 -3.45 13.75
CA LEU A 42 0.00 -3.14 14.96
C LEU A 42 1.00 -4.23 15.32
N TYR A 43 0.62 -5.50 15.20
CA TYR A 43 1.51 -6.63 15.41
C TYR A 43 2.68 -6.64 14.42
N LEU A 44 2.41 -6.39 13.13
CA LEU A 44 3.45 -6.30 12.09
C LEU A 44 4.44 -5.16 12.36
N PHE A 45 3.95 -4.01 12.87
CA PHE A 45 4.77 -2.85 13.17
C PHE A 45 5.39 -2.87 14.57
N LEU A 46 4.98 -3.79 15.46
CA LEU A 46 5.52 -3.92 16.81
C LEU A 46 7.07 -3.96 16.84
N PRO A 47 7.78 -4.77 16.03
CA PRO A 47 9.25 -4.74 16.02
C PRO A 47 9.83 -3.39 15.59
N ILE A 48 9.15 -2.67 14.69
CA ILE A 48 9.57 -1.32 14.26
C ILE A 48 9.42 -0.33 15.43
N PHE A 49 8.32 -0.40 16.19
CA PHE A 49 8.15 0.41 17.39
C PHE A 49 9.22 0.13 18.45
N VAL A 50 9.61 -1.13 18.63
CA VAL A 50 10.71 -1.49 19.53
C VAL A 50 12.03 -0.86 19.08
N ILE A 51 12.36 -0.92 17.79
CA ILE A 51 13.58 -0.29 17.25
C ILE A 51 13.54 1.23 17.44
N ILE A 52 12.40 1.87 17.20
CA ILE A 52 12.22 3.32 17.43
C ILE A 52 12.42 3.65 18.90
N LEU A 53 11.81 2.89 19.82
CA LEU A 53 11.99 3.10 21.26
C LEU A 53 13.47 2.99 21.65
N PHE A 54 14.14 1.91 21.22
CA PHE A 54 15.56 1.68 21.49
C PHE A 54 16.49 2.68 20.80
N SER A 55 16.05 3.37 19.74
CA SER A 55 16.80 4.47 19.12
C SER A 55 17.01 5.66 20.08
N PHE A 56 16.12 5.82 21.05
CA PHE A 56 16.23 6.81 22.13
C PHE A 56 16.99 6.28 23.36
N ASN A 57 17.56 5.08 23.31
CA ASN A 57 18.33 4.54 24.43
C ASN A 57 19.75 5.15 24.50
N ASN A 58 20.34 5.18 25.70
CA ASN A 58 21.72 5.60 25.94
C ASN A 58 22.63 4.41 26.33
N PRO A 59 23.02 3.55 25.38
CA PRO A 59 23.82 2.38 25.69
C PRO A 59 25.26 2.76 26.07
N SER A 60 25.77 2.19 27.16
CA SER A 60 27.15 2.37 27.66
C SER A 60 28.22 1.65 26.81
N GLY A 61 27.86 1.16 25.62
CA GLY A 61 28.73 0.35 24.75
C GLY A 61 28.14 0.17 23.34
N LYS A 62 28.73 -0.75 22.57
CA LYS A 62 28.32 -0.99 21.16
C LYS A 62 27.02 -1.78 21.00
N PHE A 63 26.48 -2.32 22.10
CA PHE A 63 25.33 -3.22 22.09
C PHE A 63 24.14 -2.58 22.80
N ASN A 64 22.97 -2.63 22.16
CA ASN A 64 21.75 -2.00 22.62
C ASN A 64 20.67 -3.05 22.94
N TYR A 65 20.93 -3.92 23.92
CA TYR A 65 20.02 -5.03 24.30
C TYR A 65 19.17 -4.74 25.53
N SER A 66 19.63 -3.85 26.41
CA SER A 66 18.92 -3.46 27.64
C SER A 66 18.67 -1.96 27.64
N TRP A 67 17.48 -1.58 28.11
CA TRP A 67 17.14 -0.18 28.35
C TRP A 67 18.01 0.38 29.47
N GLN A 68 18.75 1.45 29.17
CA GLN A 68 19.69 2.10 30.09
C GLN A 68 19.27 3.53 30.42
N GLY A 69 18.62 4.24 29.50
CA GLY A 69 18.08 5.57 29.76
C GLY A 69 17.70 6.30 28.47
N PHE A 70 16.87 7.33 28.59
CA PHE A 70 16.41 8.13 27.46
C PHE A 70 17.45 9.20 27.05
N THR A 71 17.72 9.34 25.75
CA THR A 71 18.60 10.38 25.20
C THR A 71 18.20 10.78 23.77
N LEU A 72 18.48 12.04 23.42
CA LEU A 72 18.37 12.57 22.05
C LEU A 72 19.73 12.74 21.36
N ASN A 73 20.84 12.45 22.07
CA ASN A 73 22.19 12.66 21.56
C ASN A 73 22.51 11.82 20.32
N ASN A 74 21.87 10.65 20.18
CA ASN A 74 22.02 9.77 19.00
C ASN A 74 21.59 10.46 17.70
N TRP A 75 20.66 11.41 17.78
CA TRP A 75 20.11 12.14 16.63
C TRP A 75 20.82 13.47 16.37
N ALA A 76 21.63 13.97 17.31
CA ALA A 76 22.30 15.26 17.17
C ALA A 76 23.38 15.26 16.08
N HIS A 77 24.07 14.14 15.89
CA HIS A 77 25.19 14.02 14.94
C HIS A 77 25.08 12.71 14.13
N PRO A 78 24.11 12.58 13.21
CA PRO A 78 23.82 11.32 12.53
C PRO A 78 24.98 10.79 11.67
N PHE A 79 25.84 11.69 11.18
CA PHE A 79 27.00 11.33 10.35
C PHE A 79 28.32 11.24 11.12
N LYS A 80 28.27 11.26 12.46
CA LYS A 80 29.46 11.23 13.33
C LYS A 80 30.32 9.98 13.13
N TYR A 81 29.74 8.87 12.67
CA TYR A 81 30.42 7.59 12.51
C TYR A 81 30.71 7.34 11.01
N PRO A 82 31.96 7.54 10.55
CA PRO A 82 32.29 7.41 9.13
C PRO A 82 31.92 6.07 8.51
N PRO A 83 32.13 4.90 9.17
CA PRO A 83 31.72 3.63 8.60
C PRO A 83 30.21 3.55 8.30
N LEU A 84 29.38 4.19 9.13
CA LEU A 84 27.92 4.19 8.98
C LEU A 84 27.49 5.09 7.81
N THR A 85 28.13 6.26 7.71
CA THR A 85 27.92 7.20 6.60
C THR A 85 28.35 6.62 5.25
N GLU A 86 29.49 5.94 5.19
CA GLU A 86 29.98 5.29 3.97
C GLU A 86 29.10 4.11 3.55
N ALA A 87 28.64 3.29 4.51
CA ALA A 87 27.69 2.22 4.23
C ALA A 87 26.35 2.75 3.68
N LEU A 88 25.85 3.88 4.21
CA LEU A 88 24.65 4.53 3.70
C LEU A 88 24.82 5.00 2.25
N LYS A 89 25.92 5.71 1.94
CA LYS A 89 26.22 6.19 0.58
C LYS A 89 26.33 5.03 -0.41
N LEU A 90 27.04 3.96 -0.02
CA LEU A 90 27.18 2.77 -0.85
C LEU A 90 25.82 2.14 -1.14
N SER A 91 24.98 1.98 -0.11
CA SER A 91 23.64 1.40 -0.27
C SER A 91 22.76 2.23 -1.22
N LEU A 92 22.78 3.57 -1.08
CA LEU A 92 22.04 4.47 -1.96
C LEU A 92 22.55 4.41 -3.40
N ASN A 93 23.87 4.35 -3.60
CA ASN A 93 24.46 4.25 -4.93
C ASN A 93 24.06 2.94 -5.62
N VAL A 94 24.21 1.81 -4.92
CA VAL A 94 23.83 0.49 -5.43
C VAL A 94 22.33 0.42 -5.71
N ALA A 95 21.48 0.95 -4.83
CA ALA A 95 20.03 0.98 -5.03
C ALA A 95 19.63 1.80 -6.27
N ALA A 96 20.25 2.97 -6.48
CA ALA A 96 19.97 3.83 -7.62
C ALA A 96 20.38 3.16 -8.95
N VAL A 97 21.62 2.64 -9.02
CA VAL A 97 22.14 2.00 -10.24
C VAL A 97 21.35 0.74 -10.57
N SER A 98 21.10 -0.12 -9.57
CA SER A 98 20.32 -1.35 -9.77
C SER A 98 18.88 -1.07 -10.22
N THR A 99 18.21 -0.07 -9.63
CA THR A 99 16.86 0.33 -10.03
C THR A 99 16.84 0.86 -11.46
N ALA A 100 17.81 1.71 -11.84
CA ALA A 100 17.89 2.23 -13.20
C ALA A 100 18.07 1.12 -14.24
N VAL A 101 19.00 0.18 -13.98
CA VAL A 101 19.22 -0.98 -14.86
C VAL A 101 17.98 -1.86 -14.93
N ALA A 102 17.35 -2.16 -13.79
CA ALA A 102 16.13 -2.96 -13.72
C ALA A 102 14.97 -2.33 -14.50
N LEU A 103 14.79 -1.01 -14.42
CA LEU A 103 13.76 -0.29 -15.17
C LEU A 103 14.02 -0.34 -16.67
N VAL A 104 15.25 -0.10 -17.12
CA VAL A 104 15.60 -0.15 -18.55
C VAL A 104 15.35 -1.56 -19.09
N LEU A 105 15.93 -2.58 -18.47
CA LEU A 105 15.78 -3.97 -18.92
C LEU A 105 14.33 -4.46 -18.83
N GLY A 106 13.66 -4.19 -17.71
CA GLY A 106 12.25 -4.56 -17.50
C GLY A 106 11.34 -3.92 -18.54
N THR A 107 11.56 -2.65 -18.87
CA THR A 107 10.79 -1.94 -19.91
C THR A 107 11.03 -2.52 -21.29
N LEU A 108 12.29 -2.80 -21.66
CA LEU A 108 12.63 -3.42 -22.94
C LEU A 108 11.99 -4.80 -23.10
N VAL A 109 12.05 -5.63 -22.06
CA VAL A 109 11.40 -6.96 -22.04
C VAL A 109 9.88 -6.82 -22.16
N ALA A 110 9.26 -5.90 -21.41
CA ALA A 110 7.82 -5.66 -21.51
C ALA A 110 7.39 -5.28 -22.94
N ILE A 111 8.13 -4.39 -23.60
CA ILE A 111 7.85 -3.98 -24.99
C ILE A 111 8.03 -5.15 -25.95
N ALA A 112 9.10 -5.94 -25.81
CA ALA A 112 9.36 -7.10 -26.66
C ALA A 112 8.24 -8.16 -26.54
N LEU A 113 7.82 -8.48 -25.31
CA LEU A 113 6.74 -9.42 -25.06
C LEU A 113 5.42 -8.93 -25.67
N VAL A 114 5.03 -7.68 -25.44
CA VAL A 114 3.79 -7.12 -26.00
C VAL A 114 3.81 -7.19 -27.52
N ARG A 115 4.92 -6.81 -28.17
CA ARG A 115 5.02 -6.82 -29.63
C ARG A 115 5.03 -8.24 -30.22
N HIS A 116 5.77 -9.19 -29.64
CA HIS A 116 5.84 -10.56 -30.16
C HIS A 116 4.55 -11.35 -29.90
N PHE A 117 3.92 -11.21 -28.73
CA PHE A 117 2.67 -11.92 -28.43
C PHE A 117 1.47 -11.31 -29.18
N ALA A 118 1.41 -9.98 -29.37
CA ALA A 118 0.34 -9.34 -30.13
C ALA A 118 0.32 -9.76 -31.62
N LEU A 119 1.49 -9.96 -32.23
CA LEU A 119 1.62 -10.41 -33.63
C LEU A 119 1.34 -11.91 -33.82
N SER A 120 1.57 -12.73 -32.79
CA SER A 120 1.31 -14.19 -32.85
C SER A 120 -0.18 -14.54 -32.75
N GLY A 121 -1.00 -13.66 -32.15
CA GLY A 121 -2.44 -13.86 -31.98
C GLY A 121 -3.31 -13.49 -33.21
N SER A 122 -2.83 -12.64 -34.14
CA SER A 122 -3.62 -12.24 -35.31
C SER A 122 -3.59 -13.24 -36.46
N THR A 123 -2.67 -14.21 -36.44
CA THR A 123 -2.52 -15.23 -37.50
C THR A 123 -3.39 -16.49 -37.26
N ARG A 124 -4.22 -16.52 -36.20
CA ARG A 124 -5.17 -17.62 -35.93
C ARG A 124 -6.64 -17.15 -35.88
N ARG A 125 -7.05 -16.30 -36.81
CA ARG A 125 -8.47 -16.06 -37.11
C ARG A 125 -8.69 -16.11 -38.61
#